data_AF-A0A2C9M521-F1
#
_entry.id   AF-A0A2C9M521-F1
#
_cell.length_a   1.000
_cell.length_b   1.000
_cell.length_c   1.000
_cell.angle_alpha   90.00
_cell.angle_beta   90.00
_cell.angle_gamma   90.00
#
_symmetry.space_group_name_H-M   'P 1'
#
loop_
_entity.id
_entity.type
_entity.pdbx_description
1 polymer ?
#
loop_
_entity_poly.entity_id
_entity_poly.type
_entity_poly.pdbx_seq_one_letter_code
_entity_poly.pdbx_strand_id
1 'polypeptide(L)'
;MNNIYSNYLPLVTITQSMIQSLPVSLRYLETQGNNFQSVNEGALQFMPPNLSYIDAGGNRFLYGKYIHDLHSLKTLKVLKLNGGNNLHKIPTTEPTSTFSDNCWQGNSNARPKPLIFNLPPNLLCLDLRFSGLAYILSELTIDENNSLDSMILSTNYFPVLQGPIHGLFKLSKLFISGCFVQLINERMFQNLDSLQELRLRNNELDYFFRDASRKPIFRDLKNLKILDLSINALTVFDGDILKDLDALEEINLSQNNMWQFNISISNMSNLHMLNLSHAQLGTLPLK
;
A
#
# COMPACT_ATOMS: atom_id res chain seq x y z
N MET A 1 -19.08 -7.85 28.28
CA MET A 1 -19.44 -9.17 27.69
C MET A 1 -18.29 -9.58 26.80
N ASN A 2 -17.47 -10.52 27.27
CA ASN A 2 -16.30 -11.02 26.55
C ASN A 2 -16.78 -11.88 25.38
N ASN A 3 -16.75 -11.33 24.16
CA ASN A 3 -16.83 -12.14 22.95
C ASN A 3 -15.53 -12.91 22.82
N ILE A 4 -15.53 -14.13 23.38
CA ILE A 4 -14.55 -15.16 23.07
C ILE A 4 -14.78 -15.54 21.61
N TYR A 5 -14.15 -14.82 20.68
CA TYR A 5 -14.05 -15.28 19.30
C TYR A 5 -13.27 -16.58 19.32
N SER A 6 -13.96 -17.65 18.93
CA SER A 6 -13.42 -19.00 18.82
C SER A 6 -12.18 -18.99 17.91
N ASN A 7 -11.01 -19.15 18.50
CA ASN A 7 -9.76 -19.48 17.79
C ASN A 7 -9.74 -20.94 17.27
N TYR A 8 -10.89 -21.64 17.24
CA TYR A 8 -10.99 -23.08 17.01
C TYR A 8 -11.69 -23.49 15.70
N LEU A 9 -12.09 -22.55 14.85
CA LEU A 9 -12.57 -22.93 13.52
C LEU A 9 -11.37 -23.27 12.61
N PRO A 10 -11.41 -24.38 11.87
CA PRO A 10 -10.31 -24.79 11.00
C PRO A 10 -10.10 -23.76 9.91
N LEU A 11 -8.83 -23.55 9.55
CA LEU A 11 -8.46 -22.72 8.41
C LEU A 11 -8.99 -23.36 7.13
N VAL A 12 -9.55 -22.53 6.25
CA VAL A 12 -10.20 -22.99 5.03
C VAL A 12 -9.36 -22.58 3.83
N THR A 13 -8.96 -23.57 3.03
CA THR A 13 -8.43 -23.33 1.69
C THR A 13 -9.59 -23.37 0.70
N ILE A 14 -9.76 -22.29 -0.07
CA ILE A 14 -10.78 -22.20 -1.11
C ILE A 14 -10.38 -23.15 -2.25
N THR A 15 -11.17 -24.18 -2.46
CA THR A 15 -10.93 -25.17 -3.52
C THR A 15 -11.55 -24.73 -4.84
N GLN A 16 -11.08 -25.34 -5.93
CA GLN A 16 -11.71 -25.17 -7.25
C GLN A 16 -13.20 -25.56 -7.24
N SER A 17 -13.57 -26.65 -6.56
CA SER A 17 -14.97 -27.09 -6.50
C SER A 17 -15.87 -26.09 -5.78
N MET A 18 -15.37 -25.41 -4.74
CA MET A 18 -16.10 -24.32 -4.08
C MET A 18 -16.35 -23.16 -5.05
N ILE A 19 -15.34 -22.75 -5.81
CA ILE A 19 -15.47 -21.67 -6.81
C ILE A 19 -16.44 -22.06 -7.93
N GLN A 20 -16.35 -23.30 -8.45
CA GLN A 20 -17.24 -23.80 -9.51
C GLN A 20 -18.70 -23.93 -9.09
N SER A 21 -18.99 -23.97 -7.78
CA SER A 21 -20.36 -23.97 -7.26
C SER A 21 -21.02 -22.59 -7.30
N LEU A 22 -20.25 -21.51 -7.51
CA LEU A 22 -20.78 -20.15 -7.56
C LEU A 22 -21.59 -19.93 -8.86
N PRO A 23 -22.70 -19.18 -8.80
CA PRO A 23 -23.51 -18.93 -9.98
C PRO A 23 -22.79 -18.00 -10.96
N VAL A 24 -22.92 -18.27 -12.27
CA VAL A 24 -22.32 -17.45 -13.35
C VAL A 24 -22.81 -15.99 -13.38
N SER A 25 -23.94 -15.71 -12.75
CA SER A 25 -24.53 -14.37 -12.62
C SER A 25 -23.90 -13.55 -11.49
N LEU A 26 -23.04 -14.14 -10.65
CA LEU A 26 -22.44 -13.48 -9.50
C LEU A 26 -21.57 -12.28 -9.93
N ARG A 27 -21.79 -11.12 -9.28
CA ARG A 27 -21.07 -9.87 -9.55
C ARG A 27 -20.30 -9.33 -8.35
N TYR A 28 -20.77 -9.67 -7.16
CA TYR A 28 -20.23 -9.26 -5.86
C TYR A 28 -20.05 -10.51 -5.01
N LEU A 29 -18.87 -10.66 -4.43
CA LEU A 29 -18.55 -11.72 -3.50
C LEU A 29 -18.05 -11.11 -2.20
N GLU A 30 -18.84 -11.26 -1.14
CA GLU A 30 -18.53 -10.79 0.20
C GLU A 30 -18.28 -12.00 1.10
N THR A 31 -17.04 -12.14 1.54
CA THR A 31 -16.54 -13.27 2.35
C THR A 31 -15.82 -12.78 3.60
N GLN A 32 -16.09 -11.54 4.01
CA GLN A 32 -15.42 -10.94 5.14
C GLN A 32 -15.65 -11.67 6.47
N GLY A 33 -14.64 -11.67 7.34
CA GLY A 33 -14.74 -12.20 8.71
C GLY A 33 -14.86 -13.73 8.80
N ASN A 34 -14.37 -14.44 7.78
CA ASN A 34 -14.30 -15.90 7.77
C ASN A 34 -12.87 -16.39 8.12
N ASN A 35 -12.62 -17.69 8.00
CA ASN A 35 -11.31 -18.32 8.27
C ASN A 35 -10.59 -18.77 6.99
N PHE A 36 -10.79 -18.06 5.86
CA PHE A 36 -10.07 -18.38 4.63
C PHE A 36 -8.58 -18.05 4.80
N GLN A 37 -7.71 -18.99 4.42
CA GLN A 37 -6.25 -18.84 4.55
C GLN A 37 -5.55 -18.86 3.19
N SER A 38 -6.10 -19.55 2.21
CA SER A 38 -5.47 -19.70 0.90
C SER A 38 -6.51 -20.04 -0.15
N VAL A 39 -6.08 -19.99 -1.41
CA VAL A 39 -6.80 -20.48 -2.57
C VAL A 39 -5.94 -21.55 -3.24
N ASN A 40 -6.55 -22.63 -3.71
CA ASN A 40 -5.83 -23.62 -4.52
C ASN A 40 -5.23 -22.96 -5.76
N GLU A 41 -4.01 -23.35 -6.11
CA GLU A 41 -3.35 -22.94 -7.35
C GLU A 41 -4.23 -23.30 -8.57
N GLY A 42 -4.36 -22.36 -9.50
CA GLY A 42 -5.23 -22.43 -10.68
C GLY A 42 -6.73 -22.20 -10.41
N ALA A 43 -7.19 -22.20 -9.15
CA ALA A 43 -8.62 -22.18 -8.86
C ALA A 43 -9.30 -20.84 -9.20
N LEU A 44 -8.58 -19.71 -9.15
CA LEU A 44 -9.10 -18.39 -9.51
C LEU A 44 -9.55 -18.30 -10.97
N GLN A 45 -9.04 -19.17 -11.86
CA GLN A 45 -9.42 -19.21 -13.28
C GLN A 45 -10.89 -19.60 -13.50
N PHE A 46 -11.51 -20.25 -12.50
CA PHE A 46 -12.91 -20.70 -12.56
C PHE A 46 -13.88 -19.71 -11.91
N MET A 47 -13.41 -18.53 -11.49
CA MET A 47 -14.27 -17.52 -10.89
C MET A 47 -15.36 -17.05 -11.87
N PRO A 48 -16.56 -16.69 -11.39
CA PRO A 48 -17.64 -16.25 -12.25
C PRO A 48 -17.20 -15.11 -13.18
N PRO A 49 -17.52 -15.18 -14.49
CA PRO A 49 -16.94 -14.26 -15.48
C PRO A 49 -17.41 -12.81 -15.29
N ASN A 50 -18.53 -12.59 -14.59
CA ASN A 50 -19.08 -11.26 -14.34
C ASN A 50 -18.69 -10.69 -12.95
N LEU A 51 -17.82 -11.38 -12.21
CA LEU A 51 -17.43 -10.98 -10.87
C LEU A 51 -16.55 -9.72 -10.92
N SER A 52 -17.09 -8.62 -10.40
CA SER A 52 -16.44 -7.30 -10.45
C SER A 52 -15.94 -6.82 -9.10
N TYR A 53 -16.40 -7.43 -8.01
CA TYR A 53 -16.10 -6.99 -6.65
C TYR A 53 -15.90 -8.21 -5.75
N ILE A 54 -14.77 -8.22 -5.03
CA ILE A 54 -14.48 -9.17 -3.97
C ILE A 54 -14.12 -8.39 -2.71
N ASP A 55 -14.85 -8.65 -1.64
CA ASP A 55 -14.46 -8.29 -0.28
C ASP A 55 -14.15 -9.58 0.50
N ALA A 56 -12.88 -9.81 0.76
CA ALA A 56 -12.42 -10.96 1.53
C ALA A 56 -11.65 -10.51 2.78
N GLY A 57 -12.00 -9.34 3.32
CA GLY A 57 -11.35 -8.81 4.52
C GLY A 57 -11.61 -9.64 5.80
N GLY A 58 -10.83 -9.47 6.86
CA GLY A 58 -11.03 -10.21 8.11
C GLY A 58 -10.70 -11.71 8.02
N ASN A 59 -10.09 -12.16 6.93
CA ASN A 59 -9.60 -13.52 6.73
C ASN A 59 -8.13 -13.65 7.12
N ARG A 60 -7.53 -14.81 6.90
CA ARG A 60 -6.15 -15.16 7.28
C ARG A 60 -5.28 -15.49 6.06
N PHE A 61 -5.50 -14.80 4.95
CA PHE A 61 -4.80 -15.07 3.70
C PHE A 61 -3.27 -14.98 3.86
N LEU A 62 -2.60 -16.10 3.63
CA LEU A 62 -1.14 -16.16 3.46
C LEU A 62 -0.80 -15.87 2.01
N TYR A 63 0.25 -15.09 1.75
CA TYR A 63 0.77 -14.92 0.39
C TYR A 63 1.29 -16.26 -0.15
N GLY A 64 0.45 -16.98 -0.89
CA GLY A 64 0.73 -18.29 -1.46
C GLY A 64 0.81 -18.30 -2.98
N LYS A 65 0.85 -19.49 -3.57
CA LYS A 65 0.98 -19.66 -5.03
C LYS A 65 -0.18 -19.05 -5.84
N TYR A 66 -1.37 -18.90 -5.24
CA TYR A 66 -2.53 -18.30 -5.91
C TYR A 66 -2.31 -16.85 -6.36
N ILE A 67 -1.28 -16.16 -5.86
CA ILE A 67 -0.92 -14.81 -6.32
C ILE A 67 -0.61 -14.83 -7.82
N HIS A 68 -0.07 -15.93 -8.34
CA HIS A 68 0.18 -16.11 -9.77
C HIS A 68 -1.11 -16.13 -10.58
N ASP A 69 -2.24 -16.54 -10.00
CA ASP A 69 -3.51 -16.64 -10.71
C ASP A 69 -4.35 -15.36 -10.62
N LEU A 70 -3.91 -14.32 -9.91
CA LEU A 70 -4.68 -13.07 -9.77
C LEU A 70 -5.01 -12.42 -11.12
N HIS A 71 -4.11 -12.55 -12.11
CA HIS A 71 -4.33 -12.06 -13.47
C HIS A 71 -5.54 -12.71 -14.17
N SER A 72 -6.01 -13.87 -13.70
CA SER A 72 -7.16 -14.58 -14.28
C SER A 72 -8.49 -13.88 -14.00
N LEU A 73 -8.54 -13.01 -12.99
CA LEU A 73 -9.73 -12.27 -12.56
C LEU A 73 -9.99 -11.04 -13.47
N LYS A 74 -10.17 -11.29 -14.77
CA LYS A 74 -10.20 -10.26 -15.81
C LYS A 74 -11.29 -9.20 -15.66
N THR A 75 -12.38 -9.48 -14.96
CA THR A 75 -13.50 -8.54 -14.77
C THR A 75 -13.49 -7.85 -13.42
N LEU A 76 -12.57 -8.23 -12.53
CA LEU A 76 -12.48 -7.68 -11.18
C LEU A 76 -12.05 -6.21 -11.23
N LYS A 77 -12.79 -5.37 -10.51
CA LYS A 77 -12.55 -3.93 -10.35
C LYS A 77 -12.13 -3.57 -8.93
N VAL A 78 -12.62 -4.30 -7.94
CA VAL A 78 -12.31 -4.05 -6.52
C VAL A 78 -11.93 -5.35 -5.84
N LEU A 79 -10.80 -5.33 -5.14
CA LEU A 79 -10.32 -6.42 -4.30
C LEU A 79 -9.98 -5.86 -2.93
N LYS A 80 -10.68 -6.35 -1.90
CA LYS A 80 -10.39 -6.02 -0.51
C LYS A 80 -9.90 -7.25 0.23
N LEU A 81 -8.75 -7.11 0.87
CA LEU A 81 -8.05 -8.10 1.67
C LEU A 81 -7.66 -7.51 3.05
N ASN A 82 -8.40 -6.49 3.49
CA ASN A 82 -8.16 -5.74 4.72
C ASN A 82 -8.46 -6.57 5.98
N GLY A 83 -8.03 -6.14 7.17
CA GLY A 83 -8.42 -6.78 8.44
C GLY A 83 -7.77 -8.14 8.73
N GLY A 84 -6.66 -8.47 8.09
CA GLY A 84 -5.85 -9.64 8.40
C GLY A 84 -5.08 -9.46 9.72
N ASN A 85 -5.16 -10.45 10.61
CA ASN A 85 -4.52 -10.39 11.94
C ASN A 85 -3.15 -11.09 12.02
N ASN A 86 -2.63 -11.62 10.92
CA ASN A 86 -1.37 -12.34 10.94
C ASN A 86 -0.22 -11.52 10.33
N LEU A 87 0.91 -11.47 11.03
CA LEU A 87 2.10 -10.78 10.55
C LEU A 87 2.77 -11.57 9.43
N HIS A 88 2.78 -11.02 8.22
CA HIS A 88 3.43 -11.63 7.08
C HIS A 88 4.24 -10.63 6.26
N LYS A 89 5.30 -11.14 5.64
CA LYS A 89 6.09 -10.42 4.63
C LYS A 89 5.51 -10.70 3.26
N ILE A 90 5.48 -9.68 2.40
CA ILE A 90 5.19 -9.87 0.98
C ILE A 90 6.42 -10.59 0.37
N PRO A 91 6.25 -11.74 -0.31
CA PRO A 91 7.38 -12.40 -0.97
C PRO A 91 7.91 -11.51 -2.10
N THR A 92 9.21 -11.26 -2.13
CA THR A 92 9.87 -10.47 -3.20
C THR A 92 10.48 -11.36 -4.28
N THR A 93 10.52 -12.67 -4.03
CA THR A 93 11.04 -13.68 -4.93
C THR A 93 10.11 -14.88 -4.99
N GLU A 94 10.19 -15.65 -6.08
CA GLU A 94 9.38 -16.86 -6.22
C GLU A 94 9.60 -17.79 -5.00
N PRO A 95 8.54 -18.18 -4.29
CA PRO A 95 8.68 -19.10 -3.16
C PRO A 95 9.19 -20.45 -3.65
N THR A 96 10.22 -20.99 -3.01
CA THR A 96 10.65 -22.37 -3.26
C THR A 96 9.52 -23.32 -2.87
N SER A 97 9.45 -24.49 -3.50
CA SER A 97 8.30 -25.42 -3.48
C SER A 97 7.79 -25.88 -2.11
N THR A 98 8.46 -25.51 -1.02
CA THR A 98 8.01 -25.73 0.37
C THR A 98 7.89 -24.40 1.10
N PHE A 99 6.69 -23.83 1.11
CA PHE A 99 6.31 -22.74 2.02
C PHE A 99 6.21 -23.33 3.44
N SER A 100 7.35 -23.41 4.13
CA SER A 100 7.41 -23.71 5.56
C SER A 100 7.99 -22.48 6.24
N ASP A 101 7.52 -22.14 7.44
CA ASP A 101 7.96 -20.95 8.20
C ASP A 101 9.48 -20.88 8.47
N ASN A 102 10.25 -21.90 8.07
CA ASN A 102 11.70 -22.04 8.19
C ASN A 102 12.49 -21.86 6.86
N CYS A 103 12.04 -21.02 5.92
CA CYS A 103 12.65 -20.81 4.59
C CYS A 103 14.10 -20.24 4.55
N TRP A 104 14.93 -20.38 5.59
CA TRP A 104 16.33 -19.94 5.59
C TRP A 104 17.36 -21.08 5.67
N GLN A 105 16.99 -22.31 5.37
CA GLN A 105 17.93 -23.43 5.28
C GLN A 105 17.79 -24.19 3.96
N GLY A 106 18.32 -23.59 2.90
CA GLY A 106 18.45 -24.22 1.59
C GLY A 106 19.77 -23.79 0.95
N ASN A 107 20.69 -24.74 0.80
CA ASN A 107 22.06 -24.55 0.32
C ASN A 107 22.12 -24.37 -1.21
N SER A 108 21.28 -23.50 -1.79
CA SER A 108 21.24 -23.23 -3.23
C SER A 108 21.87 -21.87 -3.52
N ASN A 109 23.03 -21.86 -4.18
CA ASN A 109 23.75 -20.65 -4.63
C ASN A 109 23.02 -19.87 -5.74
N ALA A 110 21.82 -20.28 -6.16
CA ALA A 110 21.03 -19.57 -7.15
C ALA A 110 20.36 -18.36 -6.49
N ARG A 111 20.59 -17.16 -7.03
CA ARG A 111 19.84 -15.98 -6.60
C ARG A 111 18.35 -16.23 -6.89
N PRO A 112 17.47 -16.09 -5.89
CA PRO A 112 16.06 -16.33 -6.10
C PRO A 112 15.50 -15.33 -7.11
N LYS A 113 14.71 -15.83 -8.06
CA LYS A 113 14.18 -15.05 -9.18
C LYS A 113 13.21 -13.98 -8.65
N PRO A 114 13.32 -12.71 -9.07
CA PRO A 114 12.39 -11.65 -8.67
C PRO A 114 10.95 -12.01 -9.01
N LEU A 115 10.03 -11.75 -8.07
CA LEU A 115 8.61 -11.98 -8.28
C LEU A 115 7.97 -10.78 -9.00
N ILE A 116 7.29 -11.04 -10.11
CA ILE A 116 6.43 -10.06 -10.78
C ILE A 116 4.99 -10.32 -10.33
N PHE A 117 4.37 -9.32 -9.72
CA PHE A 117 2.98 -9.38 -9.28
C PHE A 117 2.04 -9.09 -10.46
N ASN A 118 1.43 -10.14 -10.99
CA ASN A 118 0.43 -10.03 -12.05
C ASN A 118 -0.94 -9.75 -11.43
N LEU A 119 -1.25 -8.48 -11.21
CA LEU A 119 -2.57 -8.07 -10.71
C LEU A 119 -3.68 -8.41 -11.73
N PRO A 120 -4.95 -8.48 -11.29
CA PRO A 120 -6.05 -8.53 -12.23
C PRO A 120 -6.00 -7.31 -13.16
N PRO A 121 -6.04 -7.48 -14.50
CA PRO A 121 -5.68 -6.42 -15.44
C PRO A 121 -6.61 -5.20 -15.39
N ASN A 122 -7.82 -5.40 -14.92
CA ASN A 122 -8.88 -4.42 -14.82
C ASN A 122 -9.10 -3.89 -13.40
N LEU A 123 -8.30 -4.33 -12.42
CA LEU A 123 -8.44 -3.94 -11.02
C LEU A 123 -8.21 -2.44 -10.88
N LEU A 124 -9.14 -1.73 -10.25
CA LEU A 124 -9.08 -0.29 -9.99
C LEU A 124 -8.69 -0.02 -8.54
N CYS A 125 -9.18 -0.81 -7.59
CA CYS A 125 -8.97 -0.59 -6.17
C CYS A 125 -8.46 -1.85 -5.48
N LEU A 126 -7.29 -1.74 -4.83
CA LEU A 126 -6.73 -2.75 -3.96
C LEU A 126 -6.69 -2.22 -2.52
N ASP A 127 -7.49 -2.83 -1.64
CA ASP A 127 -7.53 -2.49 -0.22
C ASP A 127 -6.83 -3.57 0.61
N LEU A 128 -5.67 -3.22 1.16
CA LEU A 128 -4.84 -4.03 2.04
C LEU A 128 -4.72 -3.39 3.43
N ARG A 129 -5.72 -2.61 3.86
CA ARG A 129 -5.67 -1.97 5.17
C ARG A 129 -5.66 -2.98 6.29
N PHE A 130 -4.81 -2.79 7.31
CA PHE A 130 -4.81 -3.66 8.47
C PHE A 130 -4.72 -5.15 8.06
N SER A 131 -3.87 -5.47 7.09
CA SER A 131 -3.69 -6.84 6.57
C SER A 131 -2.54 -7.59 7.25
N GLY A 132 -1.96 -7.02 8.32
CA GLY A 132 -0.84 -7.60 9.05
C GLY A 132 0.48 -7.56 8.26
N LEU A 133 0.60 -6.67 7.28
CA LEU A 133 1.85 -6.54 6.51
C LEU A 133 2.92 -5.92 7.40
N ALA A 134 4.01 -6.64 7.64
CA ALA A 134 5.07 -6.21 8.54
C ALA A 134 6.45 -6.42 7.92
N TYR A 135 6.95 -5.42 7.21
CA TYR A 135 8.23 -5.51 6.50
C TYR A 135 8.78 -4.15 6.04
N ILE A 136 10.01 -4.14 5.52
CA ILE A 136 10.55 -3.03 4.72
C ILE A 136 9.89 -3.09 3.35
N LEU A 137 9.19 -2.04 2.92
CA LEU A 137 8.60 -2.02 1.57
C LEU A 137 9.73 -1.84 0.55
N SER A 138 10.31 -2.97 0.14
CA SER A 138 11.43 -3.05 -0.80
C SER A 138 10.97 -2.82 -2.23
N GLU A 139 11.90 -2.96 -3.16
CA GLU A 139 11.60 -3.00 -4.58
C GLU A 139 10.58 -4.09 -4.89
N LEU A 140 9.55 -3.72 -5.64
CA LEU A 140 8.50 -4.61 -6.13
C LEU A 140 8.22 -4.31 -7.59
N THR A 141 7.94 -5.34 -8.37
CA THR A 141 7.54 -5.20 -9.77
C THR A 141 6.11 -5.69 -9.93
N ILE A 142 5.24 -4.81 -10.36
CA ILE A 142 3.87 -5.14 -10.78
C ILE A 142 3.86 -5.17 -12.30
N ASP A 143 3.15 -6.13 -12.89
CA ASP A 143 3.00 -6.20 -14.35
C ASP A 143 2.38 -4.91 -14.90
N GLU A 144 2.98 -4.34 -15.95
CA GLU A 144 2.58 -3.03 -16.49
C GLU A 144 1.17 -3.05 -17.10
N ASN A 145 0.68 -4.23 -17.48
CA ASN A 145 -0.68 -4.44 -17.98
C ASN A 145 -1.73 -4.51 -16.86
N ASN A 146 -1.74 -3.49 -16.00
CA ASN A 146 -2.73 -3.31 -14.94
C ASN A 146 -3.51 -1.99 -15.11
N SER A 147 -4.56 -1.83 -14.31
CA SER A 147 -5.40 -0.63 -14.29
C SER A 147 -5.53 -0.03 -12.89
N LEU A 148 -4.60 -0.35 -11.99
CA LEU A 148 -4.73 0.01 -10.58
C LEU A 148 -4.70 1.52 -10.42
N ASP A 149 -5.78 2.07 -9.89
CA ASP A 149 -5.98 3.49 -9.64
C ASP A 149 -5.73 3.83 -8.16
N SER A 150 -6.22 2.99 -7.26
CA SER A 150 -6.19 3.22 -5.82
C SER A 150 -5.57 2.04 -5.07
N MET A 151 -4.51 2.31 -4.33
CA MET A 151 -3.84 1.33 -3.46
C MET A 151 -3.87 1.80 -2.01
N ILE A 152 -4.53 1.02 -1.16
CA ILE A 152 -4.75 1.37 0.24
C ILE A 152 -3.95 0.40 1.12
N LEU A 153 -2.89 0.90 1.73
CA LEU A 153 -1.92 0.14 2.54
C LEU A 153 -1.96 0.54 4.02
N SER A 154 -2.93 1.36 4.43
CA SER A 154 -2.95 1.99 5.76
C SER A 154 -3.09 0.97 6.90
N THR A 155 -2.59 1.32 8.09
CA THR A 155 -2.67 0.47 9.29
C THR A 155 -1.92 -0.87 9.14
N ASN A 156 -0.77 -0.86 8.46
CA ASN A 156 0.18 -1.96 8.43
C ASN A 156 1.46 -1.56 9.20
N TYR A 157 2.57 -2.29 9.04
CA TYR A 157 3.85 -1.97 9.65
C TYR A 157 4.95 -1.90 8.59
N PHE A 158 5.25 -0.68 8.14
CA PHE A 158 6.25 -0.36 7.11
C PHE A 158 7.26 0.67 7.65
N PRO A 159 8.14 0.30 8.60
CA PRO A 159 9.07 1.25 9.21
C PRO A 159 10.01 1.93 8.20
N VAL A 160 10.27 1.28 7.06
CA VAL A 160 11.08 1.82 5.97
C VAL A 160 10.39 1.60 4.63
N LEU A 161 10.21 2.68 3.86
CA LEU A 161 9.78 2.66 2.46
C LEU A 161 11.01 2.77 1.56
N GLN A 162 11.51 1.63 1.08
CA GLN A 162 12.72 1.57 0.27
C GLN A 162 12.42 1.72 -1.23
N GLY A 163 11.31 1.12 -1.71
CA GLY A 163 10.87 1.13 -3.11
C GLY A 163 11.99 0.81 -4.12
N PRO A 164 11.87 1.25 -5.39
CA PRO A 164 10.65 1.77 -6.02
C PRO A 164 9.61 0.66 -6.19
N ILE A 165 8.37 1.03 -6.56
CA ILE A 165 7.38 0.07 -7.04
C ILE A 165 7.18 0.30 -8.54
N HIS A 166 7.59 -0.67 -9.35
CA HIS A 166 7.48 -0.61 -10.81
C HIS A 166 6.09 -1.03 -11.30
N GLY A 167 5.67 -0.49 -12.45
CA GLY A 167 4.45 -0.87 -13.16
C GLY A 167 3.16 -0.17 -12.72
N LEU A 168 3.20 0.71 -11.72
CA LEU A 168 2.03 1.44 -11.20
C LEU A 168 1.72 2.75 -11.94
N PHE A 169 1.83 2.76 -13.27
CA PHE A 169 1.72 3.98 -14.09
C PHE A 169 0.35 4.67 -14.08
N LYS A 170 -0.72 3.98 -13.64
CA LYS A 170 -2.09 4.51 -13.55
C LYS A 170 -2.51 4.85 -12.12
N LEU A 171 -1.64 4.61 -11.14
CA LEU A 171 -1.98 4.80 -9.73
C LEU A 171 -2.17 6.29 -9.45
N SER A 172 -3.38 6.68 -9.07
CA SER A 172 -3.74 8.05 -8.71
C SER A 172 -3.81 8.26 -7.19
N LYS A 173 -4.06 7.21 -6.40
CA LYS A 173 -4.20 7.29 -4.94
C LYS A 173 -3.36 6.25 -4.22
N LEU A 174 -2.53 6.70 -3.29
CA LEU A 174 -1.68 5.84 -2.46
C LEU A 174 -1.81 6.24 -0.98
N PHE A 175 -2.37 5.33 -0.17
CA PHE A 175 -2.62 5.60 1.25
C PHE A 175 -1.80 4.68 2.15
N ILE A 176 -0.75 5.23 2.77
CA ILE A 176 0.17 4.52 3.68
C ILE A 176 0.07 5.18 5.08
N SER A 177 -1.14 5.44 5.54
CA SER A 177 -1.38 6.11 6.82
C SER A 177 -1.38 5.12 7.99
N GLY A 178 -0.83 5.49 9.15
CA GLY A 178 -0.83 4.57 10.30
C GLY A 178 0.10 3.36 10.12
N CYS A 179 1.20 3.52 9.40
CA CYS A 179 2.11 2.43 9.04
C CYS A 179 3.45 2.42 9.79
N PHE A 180 3.61 3.31 10.78
CA PHE A 180 4.86 3.47 11.54
C PHE A 180 6.07 3.80 10.66
N VAL A 181 5.87 4.48 9.53
CA VAL A 181 6.96 4.83 8.62
C VAL A 181 7.91 5.83 9.29
N GLN A 182 9.19 5.48 9.38
CA GLN A 182 10.25 6.34 9.93
C GLN A 182 11.18 6.87 8.82
N LEU A 183 11.40 6.06 7.78
CA LEU A 183 12.33 6.36 6.70
C LEU A 183 11.70 6.14 5.33
N ILE A 184 12.00 7.06 4.42
CA ILE A 184 11.60 6.98 3.01
C ILE A 184 12.86 7.17 2.15
N ASN A 185 13.13 6.20 1.28
CA ASN A 185 14.22 6.29 0.32
C ASN A 185 13.84 7.23 -0.85
N GLU A 186 14.83 7.94 -1.41
CA GLU A 186 14.65 8.86 -2.55
C GLU A 186 14.01 8.23 -3.78
N ARG A 187 14.10 6.90 -3.90
CA ARG A 187 13.54 6.16 -5.03
C ARG A 187 12.12 5.66 -4.81
N MET A 188 11.55 5.78 -3.60
CA MET A 188 10.27 5.17 -3.26
C MET A 188 9.14 5.55 -4.23
N PHE A 189 9.08 6.83 -4.57
CA PHE A 189 8.01 7.41 -5.39
C PHE A 189 8.41 7.61 -6.86
N GLN A 190 9.54 7.04 -7.30
CA GLN A 190 9.97 7.13 -8.70
C GLN A 190 8.94 6.50 -9.63
N ASN A 191 8.68 7.18 -10.76
CA ASN A 191 7.75 6.75 -11.82
C ASN A 191 6.28 6.62 -11.38
N LEU A 192 5.89 7.26 -10.27
CA LEU A 192 4.48 7.41 -9.86
C LEU A 192 3.92 8.75 -10.36
N ASP A 193 4.19 9.10 -11.62
CA ASP A 193 3.86 10.42 -12.19
C ASP A 193 2.35 10.69 -12.19
N SER A 194 1.52 9.65 -12.29
CA SER A 194 0.05 9.74 -12.28
C SER A 194 -0.55 9.95 -10.89
N LEU A 195 0.26 9.91 -9.83
CA LEU A 195 -0.23 10.00 -8.45
C LEU A 195 -0.77 11.40 -8.17
N GLN A 196 -2.02 11.46 -7.74
CA GLN A 196 -2.75 12.70 -7.41
C GLN A 196 -2.95 12.87 -5.91
N GLU A 197 -3.02 11.78 -5.16
CA GLU A 197 -3.27 11.80 -3.71
C GLU A 197 -2.34 10.86 -2.97
N LEU A 198 -1.51 11.43 -2.09
CA LEU A 198 -0.60 10.70 -1.21
C LEU A 198 -0.95 10.98 0.25
N ARG A 199 -1.32 9.93 0.98
CA ARG A 199 -1.61 10.02 2.42
C ARG A 199 -0.60 9.25 3.24
N LEU A 200 0.22 9.98 3.97
CA LEU A 200 1.23 9.50 4.92
C LEU A 200 0.89 9.91 6.36
N ARG A 201 -0.38 10.20 6.64
CA ARG A 201 -0.87 10.58 7.97
C ARG A 201 -0.55 9.54 9.04
N ASN A 202 -0.30 9.96 10.27
CA ASN A 202 -0.11 9.07 11.41
C ASN A 202 1.07 8.09 11.21
N ASN A 203 2.25 8.63 10.87
CA ASN A 203 3.51 7.89 10.81
C ASN A 203 4.56 8.57 11.73
N GLU A 204 5.84 8.21 11.61
CA GLU A 204 6.94 8.67 12.48
C GLU A 204 8.05 9.36 11.65
N LEU A 205 7.65 10.20 10.70
CA LEU A 205 8.55 10.74 9.67
C LEU A 205 9.53 11.81 10.17
N ASP A 206 9.44 12.28 11.41
CA ASP A 206 10.34 13.33 11.95
C ASP A 206 11.83 12.97 11.77
N TYR A 207 12.20 11.70 11.96
CA TYR A 207 13.58 11.25 11.78
C TYR A 207 14.08 11.52 10.35
N PHE A 208 13.27 11.21 9.33
CA PHE A 208 13.59 11.50 7.94
C PHE A 208 13.64 13.01 7.66
N PHE A 209 12.69 13.79 8.16
CA PHE A 209 12.61 15.22 7.87
C PHE A 209 13.71 16.05 8.56
N ARG A 210 14.27 15.57 9.67
CA ARG A 210 15.39 16.23 10.36
C ARG A 210 16.75 15.94 9.73
N ASP A 211 16.85 14.94 8.86
CA ASP A 211 18.09 14.64 8.16
C ASP A 211 18.39 15.75 7.13
N ALA A 212 19.47 16.49 7.37
CA ALA A 212 19.93 17.56 6.48
C ALA A 212 20.48 17.02 5.15
N SER A 213 20.81 15.73 5.08
CA SER A 213 21.26 15.05 3.87
C SER A 213 20.11 14.44 3.05
N ARG A 214 18.87 14.55 3.54
CA ARG A 214 17.70 13.96 2.89
C ARG A 214 17.52 14.51 1.48
N LYS A 215 16.95 13.66 0.64
CA LYS A 215 16.70 13.94 -0.77
C LYS A 215 15.22 14.30 -0.99
N PRO A 216 14.87 15.07 -2.03
CA PRO A 216 13.48 15.40 -2.34
C PRO A 216 12.71 14.15 -2.81
N ILE A 217 12.09 13.43 -1.86
CA ILE A 217 11.38 12.15 -2.13
C ILE A 217 10.15 12.32 -3.01
N PHE A 218 9.56 13.52 -3.07
CA PHE A 218 8.33 13.77 -3.83
C PHE A 218 8.58 14.33 -5.23
N ARG A 219 9.84 14.57 -5.64
CA ARG A 219 10.17 15.33 -6.86
C ARG A 219 9.54 14.81 -8.16
N ASP A 220 9.25 13.51 -8.24
CA ASP A 220 8.71 12.85 -9.43
C ASP A 220 7.16 12.85 -9.43
N LEU A 221 6.51 13.29 -8.36
CA LEU A 221 5.05 13.31 -8.21
C LEU A 221 4.41 14.55 -8.87
N LYS A 222 4.65 14.74 -10.17
CA LYS A 222 4.29 15.98 -10.89
C LYS A 222 2.79 16.30 -10.95
N ASN A 223 1.93 15.27 -10.82
CA ASN A 223 0.47 15.44 -10.81
C ASN A 223 -0.13 15.41 -9.39
N LEU A 224 0.71 15.47 -8.34
CA LEU A 224 0.22 15.40 -6.97
C LEU A 224 -0.59 16.64 -6.61
N LYS A 225 -1.84 16.43 -6.22
CA LYS A 225 -2.79 17.45 -5.81
C LYS A 225 -2.95 17.52 -4.29
N ILE A 226 -2.94 16.37 -3.63
CA ILE A 226 -3.22 16.26 -2.20
C ILE A 226 -2.06 15.53 -1.52
N LEU A 227 -1.44 16.19 -0.55
CA LEU A 227 -0.40 15.62 0.31
C LEU A 227 -0.83 15.72 1.79
N ASP A 228 -1.04 14.57 2.41
CA ASP A 228 -1.33 14.48 3.85
C ASP A 228 -0.14 13.91 4.63
N LEU A 229 0.50 14.79 5.41
CA LEU A 229 1.60 14.51 6.34
C LEU A 229 1.20 14.82 7.80
N SER A 230 -0.10 14.93 8.09
CA SER A 230 -0.59 15.21 9.44
C SER A 230 -0.27 14.07 10.42
N ILE A 231 -0.09 14.41 11.70
CA ILE A 231 0.26 13.42 12.75
C ILE A 231 1.53 12.64 12.38
N ASN A 232 2.64 13.33 12.16
CA ASN A 232 3.94 12.69 11.89
C ASN A 232 5.03 13.05 12.92
N ALA A 233 4.63 13.74 13.98
CA ALA A 233 5.51 14.33 14.98
C ALA A 233 6.62 15.21 14.38
N LEU A 234 6.42 15.77 13.17
CA LEU A 234 7.42 16.58 12.48
C LEU A 234 7.81 17.79 13.32
N THR A 235 9.11 18.01 13.48
CA THR A 235 9.68 19.17 14.17
C THR A 235 10.26 20.20 13.21
N VAL A 236 10.67 19.75 12.03
CA VAL A 236 11.22 20.57 10.95
C VAL A 236 10.53 20.21 9.64
N PHE A 237 10.16 21.22 8.85
CA PHE A 237 9.68 21.06 7.49
C PHE A 237 10.31 22.15 6.61
N ASP A 238 11.38 21.80 5.88
CA ASP A 238 12.21 22.77 5.15
C ASP A 238 12.80 22.26 3.82
N GLY A 239 13.58 23.12 3.16
CA GLY A 239 14.31 22.80 1.94
C GLY A 239 13.43 22.61 0.70
N ASP A 240 13.91 21.77 -0.22
CA ASP A 240 13.31 21.57 -1.55
C ASP A 240 12.27 20.42 -1.56
N ILE A 241 11.67 20.05 -0.42
CA ILE A 241 10.81 18.86 -0.32
C ILE A 241 9.54 18.95 -1.18
N LEU A 242 9.02 20.17 -1.39
CA LEU A 242 7.85 20.45 -2.24
C LEU A 242 8.22 21.08 -3.59
N LYS A 243 9.51 21.10 -3.93
CA LYS A 243 9.99 21.72 -5.16
C LYS A 243 9.41 21.02 -6.38
N ASP A 244 8.99 21.81 -7.38
CA ASP A 244 8.42 21.37 -8.65
C ASP A 244 7.13 20.54 -8.52
N LEU A 245 6.39 20.71 -7.41
CA LEU A 245 5.05 20.15 -7.18
C LEU A 245 3.95 21.17 -7.48
N ASP A 246 3.96 21.70 -8.71
CA ASP A 246 3.12 22.83 -9.12
C ASP A 246 1.61 22.50 -9.15
N ALA A 247 1.26 21.22 -9.20
CA ALA A 247 -0.12 20.73 -9.19
C ALA A 247 -0.76 20.63 -7.80
N LEU A 248 0.00 20.88 -6.72
CA LEU A 248 -0.53 20.77 -5.35
C LEU A 248 -1.64 21.77 -5.09
N GLU A 249 -2.77 21.24 -4.62
CA GLU A 249 -4.00 21.95 -4.26
C GLU A 249 -4.17 21.98 -2.72
N GLU A 250 -3.80 20.89 -2.04
CA GLU A 250 -3.95 20.72 -0.60
C GLU A 250 -2.69 20.12 0.07
N ILE A 251 -2.22 20.80 1.12
CA ILE A 251 -1.16 20.31 2.00
C ILE A 251 -1.68 20.26 3.43
N ASN A 252 -1.70 19.07 4.02
CA ASN A 252 -2.06 18.88 5.42
C ASN A 252 -0.84 18.50 6.27
N LEU A 253 -0.44 19.42 7.15
CA LEU A 253 0.64 19.25 8.12
C LEU A 253 0.13 19.42 9.56
N SER A 254 -1.19 19.30 9.77
CA SER A 254 -1.80 19.47 11.08
C SER A 254 -1.30 18.43 12.10
N GLN A 255 -1.38 18.77 13.38
CA GLN A 255 -1.02 17.88 14.48
C GLN A 255 0.43 17.36 14.38
N ASN A 256 1.34 18.28 14.05
CA ASN A 256 2.79 18.07 14.14
C ASN A 256 3.38 18.98 15.24
N ASN A 257 4.68 18.91 15.49
CA ASN A 257 5.36 19.72 16.52
C ASN A 257 6.41 20.63 15.87
N MET A 258 6.05 21.24 14.74
CA MET A 258 6.95 21.99 13.88
C MET A 258 7.31 23.32 14.52
N TRP A 259 8.55 23.46 14.99
CA TRP A 259 9.09 24.76 15.41
C TRP A 259 9.81 25.47 14.25
N GLN A 260 10.19 24.72 13.20
CA GLN A 260 10.78 25.25 11.97
C GLN A 260 9.95 24.85 10.75
N PHE A 261 9.42 25.86 10.04
CA PHE A 261 8.75 25.71 8.75
C PHE A 261 9.39 26.68 7.76
N ASN A 262 10.20 26.17 6.84
CA ASN A 262 10.97 26.97 5.87
C ASN A 262 10.83 26.39 4.46
N ILE A 263 9.59 26.41 3.97
CA ILE A 263 9.25 26.04 2.59
C ILE A 263 8.72 27.27 1.87
N SER A 264 9.29 27.56 0.70
CA SER A 264 8.72 28.55 -0.20
C SER A 264 7.50 27.97 -0.91
N ILE A 265 6.33 28.51 -0.60
CA ILE A 265 5.05 28.16 -1.23
C ILE A 265 4.52 29.27 -2.14
N SER A 266 5.30 30.34 -2.34
CA SER A 266 4.88 31.55 -3.05
C SER A 266 4.54 31.33 -4.53
N ASN A 267 5.14 30.31 -5.16
CA ASN A 267 4.91 29.96 -6.56
C ASN A 267 3.85 28.85 -6.76
N MET A 268 3.26 28.32 -5.68
CA MET A 268 2.28 27.22 -5.76
C MET A 268 0.88 27.74 -6.13
N SER A 269 0.70 28.08 -7.41
CA SER A 269 -0.50 28.77 -7.91
C SER A 269 -1.83 28.02 -7.74
N ASN A 270 -1.79 26.68 -7.63
CA ASN A 270 -2.99 25.86 -7.41
C ASN A 270 -3.32 25.63 -5.94
N LEU A 271 -2.41 25.98 -5.02
CA LEU A 271 -2.55 25.68 -3.60
C LEU A 271 -3.64 26.56 -2.96
N HIS A 272 -4.74 25.94 -2.55
CA HIS A 272 -5.86 26.63 -1.90
C HIS A 272 -6.09 26.16 -0.46
N MET A 273 -5.45 25.07 -0.02
CA MET A 273 -5.51 24.60 1.36
C MET A 273 -4.11 24.32 1.91
N LEU A 274 -3.73 25.04 2.97
CA LEU A 274 -2.57 24.73 3.80
C LEU A 274 -3.01 24.59 5.25
N ASN A 275 -3.04 23.36 5.76
CA ASN A 275 -3.46 23.09 7.13
C ASN A 275 -2.26 22.93 8.07
N LEU A 276 -2.05 23.94 8.91
CA LEU A 276 -1.01 24.00 9.95
C LEU A 276 -1.62 24.00 11.37
N SER A 277 -2.87 23.56 11.52
CA SER A 277 -3.52 23.49 12.84
C SER A 277 -2.75 22.56 13.80
N HIS A 278 -2.64 22.96 15.06
CA HIS A 278 -1.92 22.19 16.09
C HIS A 278 -0.46 21.84 15.68
N ALA A 279 0.23 22.73 14.97
CA ALA A 279 1.61 22.51 14.52
C ALA A 279 2.70 23.09 15.45
N GLN A 280 2.33 23.81 16.53
CA GLN A 280 3.26 24.48 17.47
C GLN A 280 4.22 25.51 16.84
N LEU A 281 3.84 26.12 15.71
CA LEU A 281 4.67 27.11 15.00
C LEU A 281 4.92 28.37 15.84
N GLY A 282 6.18 28.78 15.94
CA GLY A 282 6.57 30.07 16.53
C GLY A 282 6.33 31.26 15.60
N THR A 283 6.43 31.05 14.28
CA THR A 283 6.16 32.03 13.24
C THR A 283 5.54 31.36 12.02
N LEU A 284 4.79 32.11 11.22
CA LEU A 284 4.35 31.66 9.90
C LEU A 284 5.51 31.79 8.89
N PRO A 285 5.51 31.02 7.78
CA PRO A 285 6.44 31.23 6.67
C PRO A 285 6.33 32.68 6.18
N LEU A 286 7.42 33.44 6.35
CA LEU A 286 7.53 34.77 5.78
C LEU A 286 8.28 34.66 4.45
N LYS A 287 7.58 35.10 3.39
CA LYS A 287 8.00 35.37 2.00
C LYS A 287 9.30 34.76 1.48
#